data_AF-A0A3G1A5L7-F1
#
_entry.id   AF-A0A3G1A5L7-F1
#
_cell.length_a   1.000
_cell.length_b   1.000
_cell.length_c   1.000
_cell.angle_alpha   90.00
_cell.angle_beta   90.00
_cell.angle_gamma   90.00
#
_symmetry.space_group_name_H-M   'P 1'
#
loop_
_entity.id
_entity.type
_entity.pdbx_description
1 polymer ?
#
loop_
_entity_poly.entity_id
_entity_poly.type
_entity_poly.pdbx_seq_one_letter_code
_entity_poly.pdbx_strand_id
1 'polypeptide(L)'
;MLANPIRLKMLALIAVRPRYAYELSKYLKLSYPLTHLHLNLLEKAGFISGSYVEGPRTKKVYRLNDFQLVISREILKKIGEKLENP
;
A
#
# COMPACT_ATOMS: atom_id res chain seq x y z
N MET A 1 -7.11 -5.96 4.26
CA MET A 1 -5.86 -5.51 3.62
C MET A 1 -5.72 -3.99 3.51
N LEU A 2 -6.68 -3.20 3.01
CA LEU A 2 -6.57 -1.73 3.00
C LEU A 2 -7.16 -1.02 4.24
N ALA A 3 -7.88 -1.74 5.10
CA ALA A 3 -8.46 -1.22 6.35
C ALA A 3 -7.44 -0.65 7.36
N ASN A 4 -6.14 -0.91 7.18
CA ASN A 4 -5.13 -0.25 7.98
C ASN A 4 -4.80 1.11 7.36
N PRO A 5 -5.02 2.24 8.08
CA PRO A 5 -4.84 3.57 7.55
C PRO A 5 -3.40 3.87 7.11
N ILE A 6 -2.40 3.18 7.66
CA ILE A 6 -1.00 3.32 7.26
C ILE A 6 -0.79 2.94 5.80
N ARG A 7 -1.39 1.83 5.36
CA ARG A 7 -1.22 1.36 3.97
C ARG A 7 -1.90 2.29 2.98
N LEU A 8 -3.07 2.82 3.33
CA LEU A 8 -3.73 3.82 2.50
C LEU A 8 -2.90 5.11 2.38
N LYS A 9 -2.29 5.57 3.49
CA LYS A 9 -1.35 6.72 3.47
C LYS A 9 -0.10 6.45 2.62
N MET A 10 0.45 5.23 2.67
CA MET A 10 1.56 4.84 1.78
C MET A 10 1.16 4.93 0.31
N LEU A 11 0.02 4.36 -0.06
CA LEU A 11 -0.49 4.44 -1.44
C LEU A 11 -0.71 5.89 -1.87
N ALA A 12 -1.31 6.72 -1.01
CA ALA A 12 -1.51 8.14 -1.29
C ALA A 12 -0.18 8.88 -1.54
N LEU A 13 0.85 8.61 -0.72
CA LEU A 13 2.18 9.21 -0.91
C LEU A 13 2.83 8.74 -2.21
N ILE A 14 2.72 7.46 -2.55
CA ILE A 14 3.29 6.86 -3.78
C ILE A 14 2.54 7.34 -5.03
N ALA A 15 1.23 7.61 -4.92
CA ALA A 15 0.41 8.14 -6.02
C ALA A 15 0.88 9.53 -6.48
N VAL A 16 1.38 10.36 -5.56
CA VAL A 16 1.94 11.68 -5.92
C VAL A 16 3.23 11.54 -6.74
N ARG A 17 4.11 10.62 -6.34
CA ARG A 17 5.33 10.25 -7.09
C ARG A 17 5.91 8.94 -6.57
N PRO A 18 6.74 8.25 -7.38
CA PRO A 18 7.51 7.10 -6.90
C PRO A 18 8.37 7.45 -5.68
N ARG A 19 8.44 6.53 -4.71
CA ARG A 19 9.15 6.72 -3.42
C ARG A 19 9.91 5.48 -3.00
N TYR A 20 10.98 5.67 -2.24
CA TYR A 20 11.71 4.58 -1.59
C TYR A 20 11.30 4.44 -0.11
N ALA A 21 11.55 3.27 0.48
CA ALA A 21 11.09 2.92 1.82
C ALA A 21 11.53 3.92 2.92
N TYR A 22 12.75 4.46 2.82
CA TYR A 22 13.24 5.43 3.80
C TYR A 22 12.48 6.76 3.77
N GLU A 23 12.03 7.26 2.61
CA GLU A 23 11.19 8.48 2.59
C GLU A 23 9.86 8.22 3.32
N LEU A 24 9.23 7.09 3.00
CA LEU A 24 7.94 6.70 3.57
C LEU A 24 8.02 6.52 5.08
N SER A 25 9.11 5.94 5.60
CA SER A 25 9.31 5.79 7.04
C SER A 25 9.40 7.14 7.75
N LYS A 26 10.04 8.14 7.11
CA LYS A 26 10.12 9.51 7.63
C LYS A 26 8.78 10.24 7.60
N TYR A 27 8.07 10.22 6.47
CA TYR A 27 6.76 10.87 6.36
C TYR A 27 5.72 10.28 7.33
N LEU A 28 5.75 8.95 7.51
CA LEU A 28 4.75 8.24 8.31
C LEU A 28 5.19 7.99 9.76
N LYS A 29 6.40 8.44 10.15
CA LYS A 29 6.99 8.22 11.48
C LYS A 29 6.98 6.73 11.89
N LEU A 30 7.36 5.85 10.96
CA LEU A 30 7.41 4.40 11.17
C LEU A 30 8.85 3.92 11.30
N SER A 31 9.03 2.80 12.00
CA SER A 31 10.29 2.08 11.96
C SER A 31 10.56 1.55 10.54
N TYR A 32 11.84 1.42 10.19
CA TYR A 32 12.23 0.90 8.88
C TYR A 32 11.72 -0.54 8.64
N PRO A 33 11.80 -1.48 9.61
CA PRO A 33 11.24 -2.82 9.45
C PRO A 33 9.72 -2.82 9.21
N LEU A 34 8.96 -2.00 9.95
CA LEU A 34 7.51 -1.92 9.80
C LEU A 34 7.11 -1.32 8.45
N THR A 35 7.89 -0.35 7.97
CA THR A 35 7.68 0.24 6.63
C THR A 35 7.83 -0.81 5.54
N HIS A 36 8.90 -1.62 5.60
CA HIS A 36 9.13 -2.73 4.68
C HIS A 36 8.03 -3.80 4.75
N LEU A 37 7.57 -4.15 5.96
CA LEU A 37 6.45 -5.09 6.12
C LEU A 37 5.21 -4.62 5.35
N HIS A 38 4.84 -3.35 5.49
CA HIS A 38 3.68 -2.81 4.79
C HIS A 38 3.88 -2.71 3.27
N LEU A 39 5.06 -2.30 2.81
CA LEU A 39 5.39 -2.25 1.39
C LEU A 39 5.35 -3.65 0.75
N ASN A 40 5.91 -4.65 1.42
CA ASN A 40 5.88 -6.04 0.97
C ASN A 40 4.45 -6.57 0.86
N LEU A 41 3.57 -6.23 1.81
CA LEU A 41 2.17 -6.62 1.73
C LEU A 41 1.46 -5.93 0.56
N LEU A 42 1.67 -4.62 0.38
CA LEU A 42 1.08 -3.87 -0.74
C LEU A 42 1.55 -4.38 -2.10
N GLU A 43 2.84 -4.69 -2.23
CA GLU A 43 3.44 -5.25 -3.45
C GLU A 43 2.89 -6.65 -3.74
N LYS A 44 2.78 -7.51 -2.72
CA LYS A 44 2.19 -8.86 -2.87
C LYS A 44 0.73 -8.85 -3.31
N ALA A 45 -0.04 -7.82 -2.99
CA ALA A 45 -1.41 -7.68 -3.51
C ALA A 45 -1.51 -6.90 -4.82
N GLY A 46 -0.38 -6.51 -5.42
CA GLY A 46 -0.38 -5.84 -6.70
C GLY A 46 -0.86 -4.39 -6.65
N PHE A 47 -0.91 -3.74 -5.48
CA PHE A 47 -1.20 -2.30 -5.41
C PHE A 47 -0.01 -1.45 -5.82
N ILE A 48 1.21 -1.97 -5.66
CA ILE A 48 2.44 -1.29 -6.03
C ILE A 48 3.40 -2.27 -6.70
N SER A 49 4.33 -1.73 -7.49
CA SER A 49 5.47 -2.46 -8.03
C SER A 49 6.76 -1.78 -7.61
N GLY A 50 7.76 -2.55 -7.18
CA GLY A 50 9.07 -2.01 -6.82
C GLY A 50 10.17 -2.38 -7.81
N SER A 51 10.94 -1.39 -8.25
CA SER A 51 12.11 -1.56 -9.12
C SER A 51 13.36 -1.06 -8.41
N TYR A 52 14.49 -1.75 -8.56
CA TYR A 52 15.77 -1.23 -8.10
C TYR A 52 16.27 -0.15 -9.05
N VAL A 53 16.71 0.97 -8.48
CA VAL A 53 17.33 2.08 -9.21
C VAL A 53 18.78 2.17 -8.77
N GLU A 54 19.68 2.18 -9.75
CA GLU A 54 21.11 2.30 -9.53
C GLU A 54 21.52 3.72 -9.12
N GLY A 55 22.60 3.81 -8.35
CA GLY A 55 23.15 5.04 -7.85
C GLY A 55 24.22 4.76 -6.79
N PRO A 56 24.71 5.78 -6.07
CA PRO A 56 25.72 5.60 -5.02
C PRO A 56 25.32 4.59 -3.94
N ARG A 57 24.00 4.41 -3.75
CA ARG A 57 23.41 3.27 -3.05
C ARG A 57 22.21 2.81 -3.84
N THR A 58 22.21 1.55 -4.27
CA THR A 58 21.06 0.92 -4.91
C THR A 58 19.86 0.98 -3.98
N LYS A 59 18.74 1.49 -4.48
CA LYS A 59 17.50 1.63 -3.71
C LYS A 59 16.33 1.05 -4.48
N LYS A 60 15.45 0.34 -3.78
CA LYS A 60 14.15 -0.07 -4.33
C LYS A 60 13.19 1.12 -4.28
N VAL A 61 12.64 1.49 -5.43
CA VAL A 61 11.66 2.56 -5.62
C VAL A 61 10.33 1.92 -5.98
N TYR A 62 9.28 2.33 -5.27
CA TYR A 62 7.92 1.80 -5.43
C TYR A 62 7.05 2.77 -6.23
N ARG A 63 6.27 2.22 -7.16
CA ARG A 63 5.27 2.91 -7.98
C ARG A 63 3.89 2.31 -7.74
N LEU A 64 2.86 3.14 -7.88
CA LEU A 64 1.49 2.66 -7.83
C LEU A 64 1.21 1.86 -9.11
N ASN A 65 0.49 0.74 -8.97
CA ASN A 65 -0.07 0.05 -10.12
C ASN A 65 -1.45 0.63 -10.46
N ASP A 66 -1.95 0.36 -11.66
CA ASP A 66 -3.30 0.74 -12.04
C ASP A 66 -4.32 -0.15 -11.34
N PHE A 67 -5.16 0.45 -10.50
CA PHE A 67 -6.28 -0.22 -9.83
C PHE A 67 -7.36 0.79 -9.45
N GLN A 68 -8.54 0.28 -9.09
CA GLN A 68 -9.64 1.07 -8.55
C GLN A 68 -10.08 0.50 -7.20
N LEU A 69 -10.40 1.39 -6.25
CA LEU A 69 -11.05 1.02 -5.00
C LEU A 69 -12.52 1.40 -5.08
N VAL A 70 -13.39 0.40 -5.17
CA VAL A 70 -14.85 0.60 -5.25
C VAL A 70 -15.48 0.15 -3.93
N ILE A 71 -16.15 1.09 -3.24
CA ILE A 71 -16.99 0.80 -2.07
C ILE A 71 -18.44 0.90 -2.54
N SER A 72 -19.08 -0.24 -2.83
CA SER A 72 -20.45 -0.25 -3.32
C SER A 72 -21.43 -0.68 -2.24
N ARG A 73 -22.62 -0.06 -2.25
CA ARG A 73 -23.73 -0.40 -1.35
C ARG A 73 -24.09 -1.88 -1.45
N GLU A 74 -24.26 -2.40 -2.66
CA GLU A 74 -24.57 -3.81 -2.91
C GLU A 74 -23.52 -4.77 -2.34
N ILE A 75 -22.22 -4.50 -2.53
CA ILE A 75 -21.17 -5.37 -2.00
C ILE A 75 -21.18 -5.34 -0.46
N LEU A 76 -21.33 -4.15 0.13
CA LEU A 76 -21.44 -4.01 1.58
C LEU A 76 -22.66 -4.78 2.12
N LYS A 77 -23.81 -4.68 1.47
CA LYS A 77 -25.01 -5.43 1.85
C LYS A 77 -24.76 -6.94 1.82
N LYS A 78 -24.19 -7.47 0.74
CA LYS A 78 -23.86 -8.91 0.59
C LYS A 78 -22.89 -9.40 1.66
N ILE A 79 -21.88 -8.60 1.99
CA ILE A 79 -20.94 -8.93 3.07
C ILE A 79 -21.69 -8.98 4.41
N GLY A 80 -22.56 -8.01 4.70
CA GLY A 80 -23.39 -7.99 5.91
C GLY A 80 -24.30 -9.21 6.02
N GLU A 81 -25.06 -9.52 4.97
CA GLU A 81 -25.98 -10.68 4.91
C GLU A 81 -25.25 -12.01 5.18
N LYS A 82 -24.02 -12.17 4.67
CA LYS A 82 -23.18 -13.35 4.92
C LYS A 82 -22.68 -13.43 6.37
N LEU A 83 -22.44 -12.28 7.01
CA LEU A 83 -22.01 -12.25 8.41
C LEU A 83 -23.16 -12.58 9.38
N GLU A 84 -24.40 -12.25 9.02
CA GLU A 84 -25.60 -12.60 9.80
C GLU A 84 -25.96 -14.09 9.71
N ASN A 85 -25.60 -14.76 8.61
CA ASN A 85 -25.86 -16.18 8.38
C ASN A 85 -24.53 -16.93 8.07
N PRO A 86 -23.75 -17.29 9.10
CA PRO A 86 -22.39 -17.80 8.96
C PRO A 86 -22.27 -19.15 8.23
#